data_AF-A0A924YR37-F1
#
_entry.id   AF-A0A924YR37-F1
#
_cell.length_a   1.000
_cell.length_b   1.000
_cell.length_c   1.000
_cell.angle_alpha   90.00
_cell.angle_beta   90.00
_cell.angle_gamma   90.00
#
_symmetry.space_group_name_H-M   'P 1'
#
loop_
_entity.id
_entity.type
_entity.pdbx_description
1 polymer ?
#
loop_
_entity_poly.entity_id
_entity_poly.type
_entity_poly.pdbx_seq_one_letter_code
_entity_poly.pdbx_strand_id
1 'polypeptide(L)'
;MDDIKELADEIYADRLRRARERRPMLKLLDGFDLFDEVCGRMRAGIRAQFPSADETEVEGILQARIDRLRAIEEFGLYRPFEEETH
;
A
#
# COMPACT_ATOMS: atom_id res chain seq x y z
N MET A 1 24.29 -14.36 -26.19
CA MET A 1 24.24 -13.34 -25.11
C MET A 1 23.27 -12.22 -25.47
N ASP A 2 23.04 -11.95 -26.76
CA ASP A 2 22.01 -11.01 -27.25
C ASP A 2 20.57 -11.52 -27.10
N ASP A 3 20.29 -12.81 -27.29
CA ASP A 3 18.91 -13.35 -27.24
C ASP A 3 18.20 -13.14 -25.88
N ILE A 4 18.95 -13.17 -24.78
CA ILE A 4 18.42 -12.94 -23.43
C ILE A 4 18.02 -11.47 -23.25
N LYS A 5 18.78 -10.56 -23.87
CA LYS A 5 18.54 -9.12 -23.78
C LYS A 5 17.32 -8.74 -24.62
N GLU A 6 17.20 -9.31 -25.82
CA GLU A 6 16.06 -9.09 -26.70
C GLU A 6 14.75 -9.62 -26.07
N LEU A 7 14.80 -10.82 -25.46
CA LEU A 7 13.67 -11.36 -24.69
C LEU A 7 13.30 -10.49 -23.48
N ALA A 8 14.29 -9.94 -22.77
CA ALA A 8 14.05 -9.04 -21.64
C ALA A 8 13.39 -7.73 -22.08
N ASP A 9 13.81 -7.18 -23.22
CA ASP A 9 13.26 -5.95 -23.81
C ASP A 9 11.82 -6.17 -24.29
N GLU A 10 11.51 -7.34 -24.88
CA GLU A 10 10.14 -7.70 -25.25
C GLU A 10 9.21 -7.82 -24.04
N ILE A 11 9.67 -8.49 -22.97
CA ILE A 11 8.94 -8.61 -21.70
C ILE A 11 8.69 -7.22 -21.09
N TYR A 12 9.70 -6.35 -21.13
CA TYR A 12 9.60 -4.99 -20.61
C TYR A 12 8.61 -4.14 -21.43
N ALA A 13 8.69 -4.20 -22.76
CA ALA A 13 7.79 -3.49 -23.66
C ALA A 13 6.33 -3.93 -23.49
N ASP A 14 6.10 -5.24 -23.30
CA ASP A 14 4.77 -5.78 -23.04
C ASP A 14 4.21 -5.33 -21.69
N ARG A 15 5.05 -5.30 -20.63
CA ARG A 15 4.67 -4.74 -19.33
C ARG A 15 4.29 -3.26 -19.44
N LEU A 16 5.03 -2.49 -20.24
CA LEU A 16 4.78 -1.07 -20.47
C LEU A 16 3.48 -0.84 -21.25
N ARG A 17 3.19 -1.68 -22.24
CA ARG A 17 1.94 -1.64 -23.03
C ARG A 17 0.73 -1.91 -22.14
N ARG A 18 0.75 -2.99 -21.36
CA ARG A 18 -0.30 -3.32 -20.38
C ARG A 18 -0.50 -2.22 -19.35
N ALA A 19 0.59 -1.63 -18.88
CA ALA A 19 0.52 -0.49 -17.97
C ALA A 19 -0.08 0.75 -18.64
N ARG A 20 0.15 1.01 -19.93
CA ARG A 20 -0.41 2.17 -20.64
C ARG A 20 -1.87 1.98 -21.06
N GLU A 21 -2.29 0.76 -21.33
CA GLU A 21 -3.68 0.42 -21.67
C GLU A 21 -4.64 0.54 -20.48
N ARG A 22 -4.13 0.41 -19.25
CA ARG A 22 -4.89 0.76 -18.04
C ARG A 22 -5.01 2.28 -17.91
N ARG A 23 -6.24 2.80 -17.99
CA ARG A 23 -6.55 4.23 -17.82
C ARG A 23 -5.91 4.77 -16.53
N PRO A 24 -5.20 5.92 -16.55
CA PRO A 24 -4.51 6.47 -15.39
C PRO A 24 -5.38 6.66 -14.13
N MET A 25 -6.66 7.00 -14.29
CA MET A 25 -7.60 7.08 -13.15
C MET A 25 -7.83 5.72 -12.47
N LEU A 26 -7.82 4.61 -13.22
CA LEU A 26 -7.92 3.27 -12.65
C LEU A 26 -6.65 2.90 -11.87
N LYS A 27 -5.47 3.40 -12.24
CA LYS A 27 -4.23 3.15 -11.49
C LYS A 27 -4.20 3.80 -10.12
N LEU A 28 -4.83 4.98 -9.97
CA LEU A 28 -4.96 5.62 -8.67
C LEU A 28 -5.92 4.83 -7.78
N LEU A 29 -7.03 4.36 -8.34
CA LEU A 29 -7.98 3.48 -7.65
C LEU A 29 -7.35 2.13 -7.28
N ASP A 30 -6.55 1.53 -8.17
CA ASP A 30 -5.77 0.31 -7.89
C ASP A 30 -4.89 0.48 -6.64
N GLY A 31 -4.40 1.70 -6.38
CA GLY A 31 -3.61 2.01 -5.18
C GLY A 31 -4.44 2.02 -3.90
N PHE A 32 -5.65 2.56 -3.93
CA PHE A 32 -6.58 2.54 -2.80
C PHE A 32 -7.10 1.13 -2.53
N ASP A 33 -7.48 0.39 -3.58
CA ASP A 33 -7.94 -0.99 -3.47
C ASP A 33 -6.85 -1.90 -2.88
N LEU A 34 -5.60 -1.72 -3.33
CA LEU A 34 -4.45 -2.44 -2.79
C LEU A 34 -4.20 -2.08 -1.32
N PHE A 35 -4.32 -0.80 -0.96
CA PHE A 35 -4.16 -0.35 0.42
C PHE A 35 -5.20 -0.99 1.34
N ASP A 36 -6.47 -0.99 0.94
CA ASP A 36 -7.56 -1.61 1.70
C ASP A 36 -7.35 -3.13 1.86
N GLU A 37 -6.91 -3.81 0.80
CA GLU A 37 -6.59 -5.24 0.86
C GLU A 37 -5.47 -5.53 1.86
N VAL A 38 -4.39 -4.76 1.82
CA VAL A 38 -3.25 -4.92 2.74
C VAL A 38 -3.67 -4.61 4.18
N CYS A 39 -4.44 -3.55 4.40
CA CYS A 39 -5.03 -3.24 5.70
C CYS A 39 -5.90 -4.41 6.22
N GLY A 40 -6.70 -5.04 5.37
CA GLY A 40 -7.47 -6.24 5.70
C GLY A 40 -6.61 -7.39 6.20
N ARG A 41 -5.49 -7.67 5.51
CA ARG A 41 -4.51 -8.71 5.93
C ARG A 41 -3.83 -8.34 7.25
N MET A 42 -3.49 -7.07 7.45
CA MET A 42 -2.91 -6.59 8.70
C MET A 42 -3.87 -6.76 9.88
N ARG A 43 -5.15 -6.40 9.71
CA ARG A 43 -6.20 -6.63 10.73
C ARG A 43 -6.30 -8.09 11.11
N ALA A 44 -6.30 -9.01 10.14
CA ALA A 44 -6.31 -10.44 10.42
C ALA A 44 -5.10 -10.88 11.27
N GLY A 45 -3.90 -10.37 10.94
CA GLY A 45 -2.69 -10.60 11.73
C GLY A 45 -2.75 -10.00 13.13
N ILE A 46 -3.36 -8.81 13.29
CA ILE A 46 -3.56 -8.17 14.59
C ILE A 46 -4.52 -9.00 15.45
N ARG A 47 -5.67 -9.43 14.91
CA ARG A 47 -6.62 -10.30 15.64
C ARG A 47 -6.00 -11.62 16.08
N ALA A 48 -5.11 -12.19 15.26
CA ALA A 48 -4.37 -13.40 15.64
C ALA A 48 -3.37 -13.15 16.78
N GLN A 49 -2.75 -11.96 16.84
CA GLN A 49 -1.82 -11.57 17.91
C GLN A 49 -2.52 -11.13 19.20
N PHE A 50 -3.72 -10.55 19.07
CA PHE A 50 -4.53 -10.02 20.16
C PHE A 50 -5.96 -10.58 20.07
N PRO A 51 -6.20 -11.85 20.46
CA PRO A 51 -7.51 -12.50 20.29
C PRO A 51 -8.65 -11.86 21.08
N SER A 52 -8.33 -11.13 22.15
CA SER A 52 -9.31 -10.44 22.99
C SER A 52 -9.57 -9.00 22.57
N ALA A 53 -8.86 -8.50 21.56
CA ALA A 53 -9.02 -7.12 21.11
C ALA A 53 -10.37 -6.93 20.42
N ASP A 54 -11.07 -5.87 20.78
CA ASP A 54 -12.26 -5.44 20.05
C ASP A 54 -11.90 -4.73 18.74
N GLU A 55 -12.91 -4.38 17.93
CA GLU A 55 -12.67 -3.75 16.62
C GLU A 55 -11.99 -2.39 16.74
N THR A 56 -12.30 -1.62 17.80
CA THR A 56 -11.70 -0.30 18.04
C THR A 56 -10.22 -0.44 18.37
N GLU A 57 -9.88 -1.41 19.22
CA GLU A 57 -8.50 -1.73 19.58
C GLU A 57 -7.70 -2.22 18.36
N VAL A 58 -8.30 -3.06 17.51
CA VAL A 58 -7.68 -3.54 16.27
C VAL A 58 -7.37 -2.38 15.33
N GLU A 59 -8.32 -1.45 15.12
CA GLU A 59 -8.08 -0.26 14.28
C GLU A 59 -7.04 0.68 14.88
N GLY A 60 -7.04 0.89 16.20
CA GLY A 60 -6.03 1.69 16.88
C GLY A 60 -4.61 1.13 16.69
N ILE A 61 -4.47 -0.20 16.78
CA ILE A 61 -3.19 -0.89 16.53
C ILE A 61 -2.79 -0.80 15.06
N LEU A 62 -3.74 -0.95 14.13
CA LEU A 62 -3.50 -0.81 12.70
C LEU A 62 -2.96 0.59 12.37
N GLN A 63 -3.65 1.63 12.86
CA GLN A 63 -3.27 3.03 12.63
C GLN A 63 -1.86 3.32 13.16
N ALA A 64 -1.57 2.93 14.42
CA ALA A 64 -0.25 3.12 15.02
C ALA A 64 0.88 2.42 14.22
N ARG A 65 0.61 1.25 13.62
CA ARG A 65 1.58 0.55 12.78
C ARG A 65 1.81 1.28 11.46
N ILE A 66 0.76 1.79 10.81
CA ILE A 66 0.86 2.56 9.56
C ILE A 66 1.64 3.86 9.81
N ASP A 67 1.33 4.58 10.88
CA ASP A 67 2.02 5.82 11.22
C ASP A 67 3.53 5.60 11.44
N ARG A 68 3.88 4.48 12.09
CA ARG A 68 5.28 4.08 12.25
C ARG A 68 5.96 3.79 10.91
N LEU A 69 5.28 3.10 9.98
CA LEU A 69 5.81 2.82 8.65
C LEU A 69 6.02 4.10 7.86
N ARG A 70 5.05 5.02 7.86
CA ARG A 70 5.17 6.34 7.22
C ARG A 70 6.33 7.15 7.78
N ALA A 71 6.48 7.16 9.11
CA ALA A 71 7.60 7.86 9.74
C ALA A 71 8.97 7.33 9.29
N ILE A 72 9.08 6.03 9.00
CA ILE A 72 10.32 5.39 8.54
C ILE A 72 10.54 5.60 7.04
N GLU A 73 9.53 5.34 6.21
CA GLU A 73 9.67 5.37 4.74
C GLU A 73 9.71 6.78 4.17
N GLU A 74 9.00 7.72 4.79
CA GLU A 74 8.80 9.04 4.21
C GLU A 74 9.81 10.08 4.71
N PHE A 75 10.80 9.68 5.54
CA PHE A 75 11.86 10.56 6.07
C PHE A 75 11.34 11.90 6.66
N GLY A 76 10.11 11.91 7.20
CA GLY A 76 9.46 13.10 7.75
C GLY A 76 8.72 13.99 6.75
N LEU A 77 8.45 13.52 5.53
CA LEU A 77 7.63 14.22 4.52
C LEU A 77 6.14 14.15 4.85
N TYR A 78 5.66 13.05 5.45
CA TYR A 78 4.31 12.97 5.99
C TYR A 78 4.23 13.67 7.34
N ARG A 79 3.29 14.61 7.45
CA ARG A 79 2.81 15.14 8.73
C ARG A 79 1.32 14.83 8.82
N PRO A 80 0.85 14.16 9.89
CA PRO A 80 -0.57 14.01 10.11
C PRO A 80 -1.21 15.41 10.15
N PHE A 81 -2.41 15.52 9.59
CA PHE A 81 -3.17 16.75 9.67
C PHE A 81 -3.61 16.93 11.13
N GLU A 82 -3.10 17.98 11.79
CA GLU A 82 -3.57 18.39 13.11
C GLU A 82 -4.83 19.22 12.89
N GLU A 83 -6.01 18.65 13.20
CA GLU A 83 -7.24 19.45 13.27
C GLU A 83 -7.09 20.47 14.40
N GLU A 84 -6.84 21.73 14.04
CA GLU A 84 -7.00 22.85 14.97
C GLU A 84 -8.48 22.96 15.35
N THR A 85 -8.82 22.40 16.51
CA THR A 85 -10.11 22.64 17.17
C THR A 85 -10.37 24.15 17.25
N HIS A 86 -11.36 24.64 16.50
CA HIS A 86 -11.87 26.02 16.57
C HIS A 86 -13.34 26.00 16.95
#